data_AF-A0A9X0CIQ7-F1
#
_entry.id   AF-A0A9X0CIQ7-F1
#
_cell.length_a   1.000
_cell.length_b   1.000
_cell.length_c   1.000
_cell.angle_alpha   90.00
_cell.angle_beta   90.00
_cell.angle_gamma   90.00
#
_symmetry.space_group_name_H-M   'P 1'
#
loop_
_entity.id
_entity.type
_entity.pdbx_description
1 polymer ?
#
loop_
_entity_poly.entity_id
_entity_poly.type
_entity_poly.pdbx_seq_one_letter_code
_entity_poly.pdbx_strand_id
1 'polypeptide(L)'
;MVFVLQTATELAILKHTGQEKTTFPSGIIEKRTQDEIPAQPTAQETKYLELEVYSSKQNVTLTINGKRRWDTSEMLIRGLNVVVFNEVTGAVMTSRWFDTYESRADSGLLMEFLNALKHGRIVCFAIKDDAIARISKEAVSYLSSYGSSFIKQLQFRSTWAFVVSRTADQRITHAESFQNPSNADEWASPIKIRTLVKLLPENVVKCNWEDTMDNRRRREFCDKYEGHGDVCRCEDPVSVELTPPAFPDGSRLQIPIAIMASNRPSYLLRMLLGLQKVEGWT
;
A
#
# COMPACT_ATOMS: atom_id res chain seq x y z
N MET A 1 -15.88 22.15 1.27
CA MET A 1 -16.57 21.31 0.25
C MET A 1 -17.27 20.20 1.02
N VAL A 2 -18.60 20.33 1.16
CA VAL A 2 -19.43 19.47 2.04
C VAL A 2 -19.91 18.27 1.22
N PHE A 3 -19.71 17.05 1.73
CA PHE A 3 -20.31 15.84 1.17
C PHE A 3 -21.32 15.26 2.17
N VAL A 4 -22.58 15.22 1.75
CA VAL A 4 -23.68 14.52 2.43
C VAL A 4 -23.74 13.11 1.85
N LEU A 5 -23.65 12.08 2.70
CA LEU A 5 -23.88 10.69 2.32
C LEU A 5 -25.35 10.35 2.57
N GLN A 6 -26.10 10.10 1.50
CA GLN A 6 -27.43 9.48 1.55
C GLN A 6 -27.28 7.97 1.64
N THR A 7 -27.93 7.37 2.62
CA THR A 7 -28.08 5.93 2.81
C THR A 7 -29.19 5.39 1.90
N ALA A 8 -28.93 4.27 1.21
CA ALA A 8 -29.94 3.50 0.49
C ALA A 8 -30.55 2.43 1.40
N THR A 9 -31.87 2.31 1.36
CA THR A 9 -32.67 1.24 2.00
C THR A 9 -33.67 0.73 0.97
N GLU A 10 -34.10 -0.52 1.16
CA GLU A 10 -35.08 -1.33 0.39
C GLU A 10 -34.50 -2.15 -0.77
N LEU A 11 -34.87 -3.41 -1.07
CA LEU A 11 -35.99 -4.32 -0.73
C LEU A 11 -35.45 -5.77 -0.98
N ALA A 12 -35.88 -6.88 -0.36
CA ALA A 12 -37.13 -7.60 -0.68
C ALA A 12 -37.30 -8.85 0.21
N ILE A 13 -38.55 -9.10 0.63
CA ILE A 13 -39.09 -10.33 1.24
C ILE A 13 -40.19 -10.84 0.29
N LEU A 14 -40.24 -12.16 0.03
CA LEU A 14 -41.44 -13.04 -0.04
C LEU A 14 -41.04 -14.38 -0.68
N LYS A 15 -40.87 -15.43 0.14
CA LYS A 15 -41.82 -16.53 0.39
C LYS A 15 -42.11 -17.41 -0.83
N HIS A 16 -41.59 -18.66 -0.78
CA HIS A 16 -42.33 -19.81 -1.28
C HIS A 16 -42.28 -20.96 -0.26
N THR A 17 -43.45 -21.27 0.27
CA THR A 17 -43.82 -22.43 1.07
C THR A 17 -44.08 -23.63 0.17
N GLY A 18 -43.62 -24.81 0.60
CA GLY A 18 -43.99 -26.10 0.03
C GLY A 18 -43.52 -27.23 0.94
N GLN A 19 -44.37 -27.63 1.89
CA GLN A 19 -44.24 -28.86 2.68
C GLN A 19 -45.00 -29.98 1.98
N GLU A 20 -44.42 -31.18 1.94
CA GLU A 20 -45.19 -32.42 1.95
C GLU A 20 -44.51 -33.43 2.88
N LYS A 21 -45.32 -33.99 3.79
CA LYS A 21 -44.96 -34.98 4.81
C LYS A 21 -45.48 -36.34 4.37
N THR A 22 -44.69 -37.40 4.54
CA THR A 22 -45.19 -38.77 4.76
C THR A 22 -44.33 -39.47 5.82
N THR A 23 -44.99 -40.30 6.63
CA THR A 23 -44.67 -40.70 8.01
C THR A 23 -44.39 -42.23 8.09
N PHE A 24 -43.18 -42.63 8.55
CA PHE A 24 -42.76 -43.76 9.44
C PHE A 24 -43.21 -45.24 9.15
N PRO A 25 -42.55 -46.33 9.68
CA PRO A 25 -41.82 -46.38 10.96
C PRO A 25 -40.59 -47.33 11.13
N SER A 26 -39.92 -47.10 12.27
CA SER A 26 -39.23 -48.02 13.21
C SER A 26 -37.98 -48.83 12.81
N GLY A 27 -36.86 -48.50 13.47
CA GLY A 27 -36.17 -49.47 14.34
C GLY A 27 -34.68 -49.77 14.10
N ILE A 28 -33.90 -49.47 15.15
CA ILE A 28 -32.75 -50.23 15.72
C ILE A 28 -31.30 -49.90 15.24
N ILE A 29 -30.47 -49.65 16.26
CA ILE A 29 -29.01 -49.83 16.44
C ILE A 29 -28.11 -48.60 16.23
N GLU A 30 -27.78 -47.96 17.37
CA GLU A 30 -26.55 -47.20 17.58
C GLU A 30 -25.31 -48.05 17.21
N LYS A 31 -24.50 -47.57 16.27
CA LYS A 31 -23.05 -47.81 16.30
C LYS A 31 -22.29 -46.54 15.90
N ARG A 32 -21.74 -45.93 16.94
CA ARG A 32 -20.61 -45.01 16.97
C ARG A 32 -19.48 -45.52 16.06
N THR A 33 -19.16 -44.78 15.02
CA THR A 33 -17.83 -44.83 14.39
C THR A 33 -17.41 -43.39 14.17
N GLN A 34 -16.55 -42.92 15.06
CA GLN A 34 -15.75 -41.73 14.87
C GLN A 34 -14.77 -42.03 13.74
N ASP A 35 -14.72 -41.14 12.75
CA ASP A 35 -13.51 -40.61 12.13
C ASP A 35 -13.92 -39.75 10.93
N GLU A 36 -14.47 -38.57 11.21
CA GLU A 36 -14.49 -37.47 10.24
C GLU A 36 -13.04 -37.00 10.09
N ILE A 37 -12.44 -37.38 8.96
CA ILE A 37 -11.18 -36.82 8.47
C ILE A 37 -11.34 -35.29 8.45
N PRO A 38 -10.44 -34.50 9.07
CA PRO A 38 -10.54 -33.06 9.05
C PRO A 38 -10.54 -32.60 7.59
N ALA A 39 -11.58 -31.88 7.19
CA ALA A 39 -11.67 -31.23 5.91
C ALA A 39 -10.35 -30.46 5.67
N GLN A 40 -9.67 -30.81 4.58
CA GLN A 40 -8.50 -30.06 4.12
C GLN A 40 -8.85 -28.57 4.09
N PRO A 41 -7.96 -27.67 4.51
CA PRO A 41 -8.22 -26.25 4.42
C PRO A 41 -8.55 -25.94 2.96
N THR A 42 -9.75 -25.41 2.74
CA THR A 42 -10.22 -24.91 1.44
C THR A 42 -9.09 -24.11 0.81
N ALA A 43 -8.60 -24.55 -0.35
CA ALA A 43 -7.53 -23.87 -1.08
C ALA A 43 -7.92 -22.39 -1.20
N GLN A 44 -7.21 -21.51 -0.48
CA GLN A 44 -7.42 -20.07 -0.57
C GLN A 44 -7.27 -19.68 -2.04
N GLU A 45 -8.36 -19.17 -2.63
CA GLU A 45 -8.38 -18.73 -4.01
C GLU A 45 -7.28 -17.70 -4.21
N THR A 46 -6.28 -18.04 -5.05
CA THR A 46 -5.14 -17.16 -5.28
C THR A 46 -5.61 -15.97 -6.10
N LYS A 47 -5.59 -14.78 -5.49
CA LYS A 47 -5.96 -13.54 -6.15
C LYS A 47 -4.77 -12.95 -6.89
N TYR A 48 -5.02 -12.34 -8.04
CA TYR A 48 -4.03 -11.66 -8.85
C TYR A 48 -4.43 -10.20 -9.07
N LEU A 49 -3.42 -9.34 -9.11
CA LEU A 49 -3.53 -7.93 -9.50
C LEU A 49 -2.89 -7.77 -10.87
N GLU A 50 -3.70 -7.39 -11.86
CA GLU A 50 -3.19 -7.06 -13.18
C GLU A 50 -2.75 -5.61 -13.22
N LEU A 51 -1.50 -5.40 -13.63
CA LEU A 51 -0.89 -4.08 -13.76
C LEU A 51 -0.36 -3.88 -15.17
N GLU A 52 -0.72 -2.77 -15.79
CA GLU A 52 -0.07 -2.27 -16.99
C GLU A 52 0.50 -0.87 -16.72
N VAL A 53 1.79 -0.71 -16.95
CA VAL A 53 2.55 0.51 -16.67
C VAL A 53 3.11 1.04 -17.98
N TYR A 54 2.80 2.31 -18.27
CA TYR A 54 3.24 3.00 -19.48
C TYR A 54 4.19 4.15 -19.12
N SER A 55 5.31 4.24 -19.83
CA SER A 55 6.33 5.29 -19.67
C SER A 55 6.66 5.93 -21.02
N SER A 56 6.72 7.25 -21.05
CA SER A 56 7.02 8.03 -22.26
C SER A 56 7.53 9.44 -21.93
N LYS A 57 7.92 10.17 -22.98
CA LYS A 57 8.19 11.61 -22.90
C LYS A 57 7.01 12.41 -22.32
N GLN A 58 5.79 12.19 -22.81
CA GLN A 58 4.67 13.12 -22.58
C GLN A 58 3.79 12.72 -21.39
N ASN A 59 3.67 11.43 -21.13
CA ASN A 59 2.78 10.89 -20.10
C ASN A 59 3.29 9.56 -19.55
N VAL A 60 2.91 9.28 -18.31
CA VAL A 60 2.92 7.95 -17.72
C VAL A 60 1.47 7.54 -17.43
N THR A 61 1.19 6.24 -17.45
CA THR A 61 -0.16 5.74 -17.15
C THR A 61 -0.07 4.41 -16.44
N LEU A 62 -0.98 4.21 -15.49
CA LEU A 62 -1.16 2.97 -14.76
C LEU A 62 -2.59 2.46 -14.97
N THR A 63 -2.70 1.23 -15.46
CA THR A 63 -3.96 0.51 -15.62
C THR A 63 -3.98 -0.63 -14.61
N ILE A 64 -5.07 -0.73 -13.85
CA ILE A 64 -5.25 -1.73 -12.78
C ILE A 64 -6.47 -2.56 -13.14
N ASN A 65 -6.31 -3.87 -13.32
CA ASN A 65 -7.39 -4.80 -13.71
C ASN A 65 -8.19 -4.27 -14.92
N GLY A 66 -7.48 -3.87 -15.98
CA GLY A 66 -8.07 -3.30 -17.20
C GLY A 66 -8.65 -1.88 -17.09
N LYS A 67 -8.77 -1.32 -15.87
CA LYS A 67 -9.28 0.04 -15.68
C LYS A 67 -8.13 1.04 -15.60
N ARG A 68 -8.07 1.98 -16.55
CA ARG A 68 -7.13 3.11 -16.50
C ARG A 68 -7.48 4.01 -15.32
N ARG A 69 -6.49 4.33 -14.50
CA ARG A 69 -6.63 5.38 -13.50
C ARG A 69 -6.25 6.72 -14.12
N TRP A 70 -7.23 7.62 -14.19
CA TRP A 70 -7.02 9.03 -14.55
C TRP A 70 -7.00 9.87 -13.29
N ASP A 71 -6.06 9.61 -12.39
CA ASP A 71 -5.80 10.54 -11.30
C ASP A 71 -4.79 11.55 -11.80
N THR A 72 -5.31 12.65 -12.36
CA THR A 72 -4.53 13.74 -12.94
C THR A 72 -3.55 14.38 -11.96
N SER A 73 -3.62 14.06 -10.66
CA SER A 73 -2.70 14.55 -9.64
C SER A 73 -1.45 13.66 -9.41
N GLU A 74 -1.45 12.41 -9.90
CA GLU A 74 -0.51 11.40 -9.39
C GLU A 74 0.57 10.95 -10.41
N MET A 75 0.48 11.36 -11.68
CA MET A 75 1.32 10.80 -12.76
C MET A 75 1.60 11.74 -13.94
N LEU A 76 1.41 13.05 -13.76
CA LEU A 76 1.58 14.02 -14.86
C LEU A 76 2.85 14.86 -14.75
N ILE A 77 3.75 14.54 -13.81
CA ILE A 77 4.90 15.38 -13.52
C ILE A 77 6.18 14.68 -13.99
N ARG A 78 7.10 15.46 -14.55
CA ARG A 78 8.44 15.01 -14.99
C ARG A 78 9.13 14.25 -13.85
N GLY A 79 9.97 13.29 -14.22
CA GLY A 79 10.77 12.52 -13.27
C GLY A 79 10.29 11.09 -13.09
N LEU A 80 10.70 10.52 -11.94
CA LEU A 80 10.37 9.17 -11.55
C LEU A 80 9.05 9.16 -10.79
N ASN A 81 8.02 8.56 -11.39
CA ASN A 81 6.70 8.41 -10.79
C ASN A 81 6.62 7.04 -10.10
N VAL A 82 6.12 7.00 -8.88
CA VAL A 82 6.08 5.82 -8.02
C VAL A 82 4.67 5.62 -7.47
N VAL A 83 4.11 4.42 -7.62
CA VAL A 83 2.82 4.03 -7.01
C VAL A 83 2.99 2.78 -6.19
N VAL A 84 2.43 2.81 -4.98
CA VAL A 84 2.51 1.72 -4.00
C VAL A 84 1.13 1.11 -3.80
N PHE A 85 1.08 -0.21 -3.77
CA PHE A 85 -0.13 -0.99 -3.57
C PHE A 85 0.00 -1.88 -2.34
N ASN A 86 -1.16 -2.11 -1.71
CA ASN A 86 -1.33 -3.11 -0.69
C ASN A 86 -1.22 -4.51 -1.32
N GLU A 87 -0.32 -5.33 -0.79
CA GLU A 87 0.00 -6.67 -1.29
C GLU A 87 -1.09 -7.71 -1.07
N VAL A 88 -2.07 -7.43 -0.20
CA VAL A 88 -3.21 -8.31 0.09
C VAL A 88 -4.43 -7.93 -0.74
N THR A 89 -4.76 -6.63 -0.77
CA THR A 89 -6.00 -6.15 -1.41
C THR A 89 -5.80 -5.68 -2.84
N GLY A 90 -4.57 -5.36 -3.24
CA GLY A 90 -4.26 -4.71 -4.52
C GLY A 90 -4.72 -3.24 -4.59
N ALA A 91 -5.17 -2.66 -3.46
CA ALA A 91 -5.56 -1.26 -3.41
C ALA A 91 -4.35 -0.35 -3.50
N VAL A 92 -4.48 0.77 -4.22
CA VAL A 92 -3.46 1.83 -4.23
C VAL A 92 -3.42 2.51 -2.87
N MET A 93 -2.24 2.59 -2.28
CA MET A 93 -2.03 3.19 -0.97
C MET A 93 -1.48 4.62 -1.07
N THR A 94 -0.54 4.85 -1.99
CA THR A 94 0.07 6.16 -2.19
C THR A 94 0.73 6.25 -3.55
N SER A 95 0.87 7.48 -4.04
CA SER A 95 1.66 7.82 -5.22
C SER A 95 2.55 9.02 -4.93
N ARG A 96 3.73 9.05 -5.53
CA ARG A 96 4.68 10.17 -5.44
C ARG A 96 5.43 10.32 -6.75
N TRP A 97 5.97 11.50 -7.00
CA TRP A 97 6.91 11.74 -8.09
C TRP A 97 8.17 12.39 -7.53
N PHE A 98 9.30 12.13 -8.17
CA PHE A 98 10.61 12.65 -7.81
C PHE A 98 11.25 13.22 -9.07
N ASP A 99 11.42 14.54 -9.13
CA ASP A 99 11.99 15.26 -10.26
C ASP A 99 13.52 15.22 -10.18
N THR A 100 14.07 14.02 -10.39
CA THR A 100 15.52 13.76 -10.46
C THR A 100 16.16 14.27 -11.75
N TYR A 101 15.43 15.06 -12.56
CA TYR A 101 16.00 15.89 -13.62
C TYR A 101 16.38 17.28 -13.10
N GLU A 102 15.50 17.91 -12.30
CA GLU A 102 15.72 19.27 -11.76
C GLU A 102 16.51 19.23 -10.45
N SER A 103 16.14 18.32 -9.55
CA SER A 103 16.57 18.28 -8.15
C SER A 103 17.43 17.06 -7.86
N ARG A 104 18.68 17.30 -7.41
CA ARG A 104 19.51 16.21 -6.85
C ARG A 104 18.98 15.70 -5.52
N ALA A 105 18.31 16.56 -4.74
CA ALA A 105 17.76 16.20 -3.43
C ALA A 105 16.66 15.14 -3.55
N ASP A 106 15.95 15.10 -4.68
CA ASP A 106 14.88 14.14 -4.94
C ASP A 106 15.38 12.69 -4.99
N SER A 107 16.67 12.47 -5.27
CA SER A 107 17.29 11.15 -5.14
C SER A 107 17.27 10.65 -3.68
N GLY A 108 17.54 11.53 -2.72
CA GLY A 108 17.48 11.23 -1.29
C GLY A 108 16.05 10.97 -0.84
N LEU A 109 15.12 11.86 -1.22
CA LEU A 109 13.70 11.73 -0.89
C LEU A 109 13.09 10.44 -1.44
N LEU A 110 13.49 10.02 -2.65
CA LEU A 110 13.09 8.73 -3.22
C LEU A 110 13.54 7.57 -2.33
N MET A 111 14.82 7.54 -1.95
CA MET A 111 15.36 6.47 -1.12
C MET A 111 14.69 6.44 0.27
N GLU A 112 14.49 7.60 0.89
CA GLU A 112 13.78 7.72 2.18
C GLU A 112 12.34 7.19 2.06
N PHE A 113 11.62 7.60 1.02
CA PHE A 113 10.26 7.14 0.75
C PHE A 113 10.20 5.62 0.60
N LEU A 114 11.06 5.03 -0.23
CA LEU A 114 11.10 3.59 -0.47
C LEU A 114 11.53 2.79 0.77
N ASN A 115 12.40 3.37 1.61
CA ASN A 115 12.85 2.74 2.84
C ASN A 115 11.77 2.74 3.94
N ALA A 116 10.89 3.73 3.93
CA ALA A 116 9.78 3.82 4.88
C ALA A 116 8.61 2.87 4.56
N LEU A 117 8.58 2.25 3.37
CA LEU A 117 7.53 1.32 2.99
C LEU A 117 7.63 0.01 3.78
N LYS A 118 6.48 -0.52 4.22
CA LYS A 118 6.38 -1.87 4.77
C LYS A 118 6.93 -2.90 3.76
N HIS A 119 7.63 -3.91 4.26
CA HIS A 119 8.00 -5.07 3.46
C HIS A 119 6.74 -5.79 2.92
N GLY A 120 6.79 -6.24 1.68
CA GLY A 120 5.72 -6.94 0.97
C GLY A 120 5.00 -6.08 -0.06
N ARG A 121 4.98 -4.75 0.12
CA ARG A 121 4.29 -3.81 -0.76
C ARG A 121 4.70 -3.99 -2.22
N ILE A 122 3.73 -3.84 -3.11
CA ILE A 122 3.96 -3.84 -4.56
C ILE A 122 4.23 -2.39 -4.97
N VAL A 123 5.33 -2.15 -5.67
CA VAL A 123 5.76 -0.81 -6.07
C VAL A 123 5.91 -0.76 -7.59
N CYS A 124 5.25 0.20 -8.22
CA CYS A 124 5.36 0.50 -9.64
C CYS A 124 6.15 1.79 -9.85
N PHE A 125 7.06 1.77 -10.79
CA PHE A 125 7.83 2.93 -11.25
C PHE A 125 7.55 3.19 -12.71
N ALA A 126 7.51 4.47 -13.09
CA ALA A 126 7.46 4.90 -14.48
C ALA A 126 8.18 6.24 -14.64
N ILE A 127 9.01 6.38 -15.69
CA ILE A 127 9.63 7.67 -16.04
C ILE A 127 8.71 8.47 -16.95
N LYS A 128 8.51 9.76 -16.61
CA LYS A 128 7.99 10.77 -17.54
C LYS A 128 9.10 11.74 -17.90
N ASP A 129 9.25 12.04 -19.19
CA ASP A 129 10.21 13.01 -19.73
C ASP A 129 11.68 12.63 -19.48
N ASP A 130 12.21 12.88 -18.28
CA ASP A 130 13.51 12.41 -17.83
C ASP A 130 13.53 12.25 -16.31
N ALA A 131 14.28 11.25 -15.83
CA ALA A 131 14.57 11.06 -14.41
C ALA A 131 16.06 10.76 -14.14
N ILE A 132 16.92 10.82 -15.16
CA ILE A 132 18.29 10.30 -15.10
C ILE A 132 19.32 11.43 -15.05
N ALA A 133 19.03 12.61 -15.58
CA ALA A 133 20.02 13.70 -15.69
C ALA A 133 20.71 14.06 -14.37
N ARG A 134 19.99 14.00 -13.24
CA ARG A 134 20.53 14.31 -11.91
C ARG A 134 20.27 13.22 -10.86
N ILE A 135 19.91 12.01 -11.26
CA ILE A 135 19.81 10.89 -10.31
C ILE A 135 21.20 10.60 -9.72
N SER A 136 21.27 10.41 -8.41
CA SER A 136 22.53 10.15 -7.72
C SER A 136 22.99 8.70 -7.95
N LYS A 137 24.31 8.46 -7.85
CA LYS A 137 24.88 7.09 -7.97
C LYS A 137 24.38 6.18 -6.85
N GLU A 138 24.16 6.75 -5.68
CA GLU A 138 23.61 6.08 -4.51
C GLU A 138 22.17 5.64 -4.78
N ALA A 139 21.34 6.50 -5.36
CA ALA A 139 19.96 6.14 -5.74
C ALA A 139 19.91 5.08 -6.84
N VAL A 140 20.79 5.15 -7.86
CA VAL A 140 20.92 4.09 -8.88
C VAL A 140 21.32 2.75 -8.25
N SER A 141 22.28 2.78 -7.32
CA SER A 141 22.73 1.58 -6.60
C SER A 141 21.63 1.02 -5.69
N TYR A 142 20.89 1.90 -5.03
CA TYR A 142 19.75 1.56 -4.20
C TYR A 142 18.63 0.91 -5.01
N LEU A 143 18.22 1.49 -6.15
CA LEU A 143 17.21 0.90 -7.02
C LEU A 143 17.65 -0.45 -7.61
N SER A 144 18.95 -0.60 -7.89
CA SER A 144 19.52 -1.87 -8.33
C SER A 144 19.41 -2.93 -7.23
N SER A 145 19.76 -2.60 -5.98
CA SER A 145 19.56 -3.50 -4.82
C SER A 145 18.09 -3.67 -4.43
N TYR A 146 17.22 -2.77 -4.87
CA TYR A 146 15.77 -2.85 -4.72
C TYR A 146 15.14 -3.87 -5.67
N GLY A 147 15.86 -4.30 -6.72
CA GLY A 147 15.44 -5.35 -7.66
C GLY A 147 15.54 -4.98 -9.14
N SER A 148 15.93 -3.75 -9.46
CA SER A 148 16.05 -3.33 -10.86
C SER A 148 17.30 -3.92 -11.53
N SER A 149 17.11 -4.51 -12.69
CA SER A 149 18.18 -5.01 -13.58
C SER A 149 18.65 -3.94 -14.57
N PHE A 150 17.80 -2.96 -14.89
CA PHE A 150 18.07 -2.00 -15.96
C PHE A 150 18.42 -0.58 -15.51
N ILE A 151 18.21 -0.20 -14.24
CA ILE A 151 18.44 1.18 -13.75
C ILE A 151 19.85 1.72 -14.06
N LYS A 152 20.86 0.85 -14.05
CA LYS A 152 22.27 1.22 -14.34
C LYS A 152 22.53 1.49 -15.84
N GLN A 153 21.63 1.05 -16.71
CA GLN A 153 21.75 1.14 -18.17
C GLN A 153 20.98 2.33 -18.75
N LEU A 154 20.12 2.95 -17.93
CA LEU A 154 19.31 4.09 -18.35
C LEU A 154 20.19 5.30 -18.64
N GLN A 155 19.85 5.99 -19.72
CA GLN A 155 20.46 7.23 -20.18
C GLN A 155 19.51 8.41 -19.98
N PHE A 156 20.02 9.62 -20.17
CA PHE A 156 19.20 10.82 -20.25
C PHE A 156 18.04 10.60 -21.25
N ARG A 157 16.80 10.91 -20.85
CA ARG A 157 15.55 10.75 -21.63
C ARG A 157 15.17 9.32 -21.99
N SER A 158 15.62 8.35 -21.19
CA SER A 158 15.15 6.97 -21.28
C SER A 158 13.71 6.84 -20.79
N THR A 159 12.96 5.91 -21.38
CA THR A 159 11.68 5.44 -20.84
C THR A 159 11.95 4.18 -20.03
N TRP A 160 11.32 4.07 -18.86
CA TRP A 160 11.52 2.94 -17.95
C TRP A 160 10.26 2.69 -17.15
N ALA A 161 9.91 1.42 -17.01
CA ALA A 161 8.81 0.94 -16.21
C ALA A 161 9.25 -0.29 -15.45
N PHE A 162 8.90 -0.35 -14.16
CA PHE A 162 9.39 -1.37 -13.25
C PHE A 162 8.34 -1.68 -12.19
N VAL A 163 8.03 -2.95 -11.98
CA VAL A 163 7.08 -3.44 -10.98
C VAL A 163 7.78 -4.46 -10.09
N VAL A 164 7.79 -4.21 -8.79
CA VAL A 164 8.58 -4.98 -7.82
C VAL A 164 7.88 -5.11 -6.49
N SER A 165 8.11 -6.22 -5.80
CA SER A 165 7.81 -6.38 -4.38
C SER A 165 9.08 -6.67 -3.60
N ARG A 166 9.24 -6.01 -2.45
CA ARG A 166 10.39 -6.21 -1.56
C ARG A 166 9.93 -6.78 -0.23
N THR A 167 10.31 -8.02 0.08
CA THR A 167 10.16 -8.60 1.43
C THR A 167 11.44 -8.38 2.24
N ALA A 168 11.55 -8.93 3.45
CA ALA A 168 12.82 -8.91 4.18
C ALA A 168 13.91 -9.65 3.37
N ASP A 169 13.60 -10.87 2.93
CA ASP A 169 14.59 -11.80 2.40
C ASP A 169 14.70 -11.79 0.87
N GLN A 170 13.71 -11.24 0.16
CA GLN A 170 13.62 -11.35 -1.29
C GLN A 170 13.23 -10.04 -1.96
N ARG A 171 13.64 -9.91 -3.21
CA ARG A 171 13.21 -8.87 -4.15
C ARG A 171 12.59 -9.60 -5.34
N ILE A 172 11.30 -9.37 -5.58
CA ILE A 172 10.55 -10.04 -6.62
C ILE A 172 10.23 -9.01 -7.70
N THR A 173 10.97 -9.07 -8.79
CA THR A 173 10.71 -8.24 -9.98
C THR A 173 9.61 -8.90 -10.80
N HIS A 174 8.43 -8.29 -10.82
CA HIS A 174 7.24 -8.80 -11.53
C HIS A 174 7.27 -8.44 -13.01
N ALA A 175 7.85 -7.29 -13.35
CA ALA A 175 8.14 -6.88 -14.72
C ALA A 175 9.09 -5.68 -14.72
N GLU A 176 9.95 -5.59 -15.74
CA GLU A 176 10.81 -4.45 -15.96
C GLU A 176 11.10 -4.31 -17.45
N SER A 177 11.08 -3.08 -17.99
CA SER A 177 11.53 -2.80 -19.34
C SER A 177 12.00 -1.36 -19.46
N PHE A 178 12.87 -1.09 -20.42
CA PHE A 178 13.34 0.25 -20.74
C PHE A 178 13.55 0.43 -22.24
N GLN A 179 13.66 1.69 -22.66
CA GLN A 179 14.26 2.08 -23.93
C GLN A 179 15.19 3.26 -23.68
N ASN A 180 16.34 3.27 -24.36
CA ASN A 180 17.23 4.42 -24.41
C ASN A 180 16.97 5.21 -25.70
N PRO A 181 17.23 6.52 -25.74
CA PRO A 181 17.10 7.30 -26.96
C PRO A 181 18.16 6.88 -27.99
N SER A 182 17.82 6.97 -29.28
CA SER A 182 18.75 6.63 -30.36
C SER A 182 19.83 7.69 -30.57
N ASN A 183 19.58 8.93 -30.16
CA ASN A 183 20.52 10.05 -30.21
C ASN A 183 20.28 11.01 -29.02
N ALA A 184 21.23 11.92 -28.76
CA ALA A 184 21.23 12.76 -27.56
C ALA A 184 20.09 13.80 -27.50
N ASP A 185 19.55 14.20 -28.66
CA ASP A 185 18.54 15.25 -28.76
C ASP A 185 17.10 14.72 -28.75
N GLU A 186 16.93 13.40 -28.80
CA GLU A 186 15.64 12.72 -28.79
C GLU A 186 15.30 12.13 -27.42
N TRP A 187 14.06 11.66 -27.32
CA TRP A 187 13.58 10.85 -26.20
C TRP A 187 13.44 9.42 -26.68
N ALA A 188 13.63 8.46 -25.78
CA ALA A 188 13.37 7.08 -26.09
C ALA A 188 11.91 6.83 -26.50
N SER A 189 11.70 5.81 -27.33
CA SER A 189 10.35 5.38 -27.68
C SER A 189 9.55 5.01 -26.43
N PRO A 190 8.23 5.27 -26.40
CA PRO A 190 7.39 4.86 -25.28
C PRO A 190 7.42 3.35 -25.05
N ILE A 191 7.27 2.94 -23.80
CA ILE A 191 7.14 1.54 -23.42
C ILE A 191 5.87 1.29 -22.63
N LYS A 192 5.42 0.05 -22.69
CA LYS A 192 4.30 -0.48 -21.93
C LYS A 192 4.66 -1.87 -21.46
N ILE A 193 4.63 -2.08 -20.16
CA ILE A 193 4.76 -3.42 -19.55
C ILE A 193 3.42 -3.84 -18.97
N ARG A 194 3.11 -5.13 -19.03
CA ARG A 194 1.94 -5.75 -18.41
C ARG A 194 2.38 -6.94 -17.58
N THR A 195 1.84 -7.08 -16.37
CA THR A 195 2.16 -8.19 -15.48
C THR A 195 0.98 -8.56 -14.59
N LEU A 196 0.99 -9.82 -14.12
CA LEU A 196 0.05 -10.34 -13.12
C LEU A 196 0.81 -10.56 -11.82
N VAL A 197 0.52 -9.75 -10.81
CA VAL A 197 1.12 -9.87 -9.49
C VAL A 197 0.24 -10.75 -8.62
N LYS A 198 0.80 -11.83 -8.09
CA LYS A 198 0.11 -12.67 -7.10
C LYS A 198 -0.04 -11.89 -5.80
N LEU A 199 -1.28 -11.70 -5.34
CA LEU A 199 -1.55 -11.07 -4.05
C LEU A 199 -1.25 -12.06 -2.92
N LEU A 200 -0.74 -11.53 -1.81
CA LEU A 200 -0.47 -12.30 -0.61
C LEU A 200 -1.78 -12.53 0.16
N PRO A 201 -1.97 -13.72 0.74
CA PRO A 201 -3.14 -13.95 1.57
C PRO A 201 -2.97 -13.20 2.92
N GLU A 202 -4.08 -12.67 3.44
CA GLU A 202 -4.06 -11.77 4.62
C GLU A 202 -3.37 -12.39 5.83
N ASN A 203 -3.56 -13.69 6.06
CA ASN A 203 -2.95 -14.42 7.17
C ASN A 203 -1.43 -14.47 7.13
N VAL A 204 -0.79 -14.26 5.97
CA VAL A 204 0.68 -14.23 5.85
C VAL A 204 1.24 -12.86 6.26
N VAL A 205 0.46 -11.79 6.12
CA VAL A 205 0.93 -10.41 6.32
C VAL A 205 0.43 -9.77 7.62
N LYS A 206 -0.44 -10.49 8.34
CA LYS A 206 -1.03 -10.06 9.60
C LYS A 206 0.05 -9.93 10.69
N CYS A 207 0.18 -8.73 11.25
CA CYS A 207 0.99 -8.53 12.45
C CYS A 207 0.31 -9.23 13.65
N ASN A 208 1.11 -9.89 14.48
CA ASN A 208 0.65 -10.56 15.71
C ASN A 208 0.43 -9.58 16.87
N TRP A 209 -0.27 -8.47 16.61
CA TRP A 209 -0.68 -7.56 17.68
C TRP A 209 -1.83 -8.17 18.49
N GLU A 210 -1.84 -7.92 19.80
CA GLU A 210 -2.96 -8.28 20.67
C GLU A 210 -4.28 -7.68 20.16
N ASP A 211 -5.38 -8.41 20.30
CA ASP A 211 -6.69 -7.99 19.80
C ASP A 211 -7.38 -6.99 20.74
N THR A 212 -6.86 -5.76 20.78
CA THR A 212 -7.43 -4.62 21.49
C THR A 212 -8.15 -3.67 20.53
N MET A 213 -9.01 -2.78 21.03
CA MET A 213 -9.68 -1.77 20.20
C MET A 213 -8.68 -0.90 19.44
N ASP A 214 -7.56 -0.53 20.05
CA ASP A 214 -6.55 0.31 19.43
C ASP A 214 -5.75 -0.40 18.36
N ASN A 215 -5.44 -1.69 18.55
CA ASN A 215 -4.79 -2.49 17.51
C ASN A 215 -5.71 -2.81 16.33
N ARG A 216 -7.03 -2.88 16.55
CA ARG A 216 -8.02 -2.94 15.45
C ARG A 216 -8.00 -1.65 14.63
N ARG A 217 -8.07 -0.49 15.28
CA ARG A 217 -7.95 0.83 14.62
C ARG A 217 -6.61 1.00 13.90
N ARG A 218 -5.51 0.56 14.53
CA ARG A 218 -4.17 0.53 13.93
C ARG A 218 -4.16 -0.29 12.63
N ARG A 219 -4.76 -1.48 12.64
CA ARG A 219 -4.85 -2.35 11.47
C ARG A 219 -5.60 -1.65 10.33
N GLU A 220 -6.79 -1.12 10.61
CA GLU A 220 -7.58 -0.37 9.63
C GLU A 220 -6.81 0.81 9.03
N PHE A 221 -6.08 1.55 9.86
CA PHE A 221 -5.24 2.67 9.42
C PHE A 221 -4.09 2.19 8.53
N CYS A 222 -3.33 1.18 8.96
CA CYS A 222 -2.14 0.68 8.27
C CYS A 222 -2.45 -0.12 6.99
N ASP A 223 -3.66 -0.64 6.86
CA ASP A 223 -4.12 -1.28 5.62
C ASP A 223 -4.45 -0.26 4.53
N LYS A 224 -4.79 0.96 4.94
CA LYS A 224 -5.20 2.05 4.04
C LYS A 224 -4.09 3.05 3.76
N TYR A 225 -3.26 3.37 4.75
CA TYR A 225 -2.29 4.45 4.67
C TYR A 225 -0.87 3.93 4.86
N GLU A 226 0.01 4.35 3.96
CA GLU A 226 1.44 4.02 4.01
C GLU A 226 2.28 5.23 4.45
N GLY A 227 3.53 4.99 4.87
CA GLY A 227 4.47 6.05 5.26
C GLY A 227 4.37 6.45 6.74
N HIS A 228 3.77 5.60 7.58
CA HIS A 228 3.62 5.80 9.01
C HIS A 228 4.30 4.65 9.78
N GLY A 229 5.57 4.39 9.45
CA GLY A 229 6.32 3.23 9.90
C GLY A 229 6.22 2.96 11.41
N ASP A 230 6.42 3.98 12.24
CA ASP A 230 6.39 3.84 13.71
C ASP A 230 5.03 3.34 14.23
N VAL A 231 3.93 3.70 13.55
CA VAL A 231 2.57 3.24 13.89
C VAL A 231 2.29 1.86 13.30
N CYS A 232 2.86 1.52 12.15
CA CYS A 232 2.52 0.30 11.40
C CYS A 232 3.52 -0.85 11.52
N ARG A 233 4.53 -0.73 12.40
CA ARG A 233 5.50 -1.80 12.68
C ARG A 233 4.84 -2.99 13.39
N CYS A 234 5.08 -4.20 12.89
CA CYS A 234 4.57 -5.40 13.55
C CYS A 234 5.22 -5.62 14.93
N GLU A 235 6.51 -5.29 15.04
CA GLU A 235 7.30 -5.40 16.27
C GLU A 235 7.41 -4.04 16.94
N ASP A 236 7.09 -3.98 18.23
CA ASP A 236 7.17 -2.76 19.07
C ASP A 236 6.57 -1.49 18.41
N PRO A 237 5.28 -1.52 18.02
CA PRO A 237 4.62 -0.34 17.46
C PRO A 237 4.48 0.76 18.51
N VAL A 238 4.62 2.03 18.10
CA VAL A 238 4.38 3.17 18.99
C VAL A 238 2.95 3.11 19.55
N SER A 239 2.79 3.40 20.84
CA SER A 239 1.45 3.48 21.45
C SER A 239 0.64 4.59 20.79
N VAL A 240 -0.60 4.26 20.43
CA VAL A 240 -1.57 5.22 19.86
C VAL A 240 -2.55 5.75 20.92
N GLU A 241 -2.45 5.25 22.15
CA GLU A 241 -3.22 5.76 23.27
C GLU A 241 -2.67 7.13 23.71
N LEU A 242 -3.56 8.10 23.89
CA LEU A 242 -3.22 9.43 24.40
C LEU A 242 -3.26 9.40 25.93
N THR A 243 -2.22 8.85 26.55
CA THR A 243 -2.06 8.80 28.02
C THR A 243 -0.83 9.61 28.43
N PRO A 244 -0.89 10.95 28.37
CA PRO A 244 0.24 11.79 28.75
C PRO A 244 0.63 11.59 30.22
N PRO A 245 1.93 11.72 30.56
CA PRO A 245 2.38 11.67 31.94
C PRO A 245 1.72 12.78 32.78
N ALA A 246 1.46 12.53 34.06
CA ALA A 246 1.02 13.58 34.99
C ALA A 246 2.23 14.46 35.37
N PHE A 247 1.98 15.59 36.02
CA PHE A 247 3.07 16.35 36.66
C PHE A 247 3.73 15.55 37.78
N PRO A 248 4.93 15.95 38.27
CA PRO A 248 5.62 15.25 39.36
C PRO A 248 4.81 15.11 40.66
N ASP A 249 3.86 16.00 40.90
CA ASP A 249 2.94 15.96 42.04
C ASP A 249 1.68 15.10 41.79
N GLY A 250 1.59 14.47 40.62
CA GLY A 250 0.46 13.66 40.17
C GLY A 250 -0.72 14.47 39.62
N SER A 251 -0.65 15.80 39.63
CA SER A 251 -1.73 16.66 39.16
C SER A 251 -1.84 16.69 37.63
N ARG A 252 -3.02 17.06 37.14
CA ARG A 252 -3.33 17.24 35.71
C ARG A 252 -4.19 18.49 35.51
N LEU A 253 -3.92 19.23 34.45
CA LEU A 253 -4.68 20.37 33.97
C LEU A 253 -5.84 19.91 33.09
N GLN A 254 -7.05 20.30 33.45
CA GLN A 254 -8.25 20.12 32.61
C GLN A 254 -8.41 21.33 31.69
N ILE A 255 -7.53 21.45 30.70
CA ILE A 255 -7.57 22.54 29.72
C ILE A 255 -7.90 21.94 28.35
N PRO A 256 -8.96 22.42 27.67
CA PRO A 256 -9.30 21.92 26.34
C PRO A 256 -8.18 22.25 25.35
N ILE A 257 -7.69 21.23 24.64
CA ILE A 257 -6.69 21.39 23.57
C ILE A 257 -7.40 21.39 22.22
N ALA A 258 -7.31 22.52 21.50
CA ALA A 258 -7.79 22.62 20.13
C ALA A 258 -6.64 22.35 19.14
N ILE A 259 -6.74 21.26 18.37
CA ILE A 259 -5.76 20.92 17.33
C ILE A 259 -6.29 21.39 15.98
N MET A 260 -5.63 22.40 15.40
CA MET A 260 -5.92 22.87 14.06
C MET A 260 -4.93 22.24 13.07
N ALA A 261 -5.46 21.47 12.12
CA ALA A 261 -4.65 20.76 11.13
C ALA A 261 -5.04 21.15 9.71
N SER A 262 -4.06 21.20 8.82
CA SER A 262 -4.26 21.29 7.37
C SER A 262 -4.20 19.88 6.73
N ASN A 263 -4.21 19.80 5.40
CA ASN A 263 -4.02 18.53 4.67
C ASN A 263 -2.54 18.07 4.68
N ARG A 264 -1.99 17.86 5.88
CA ARG A 264 -0.62 17.39 6.13
C ARG A 264 -0.63 16.26 7.17
N PRO A 265 -1.14 15.07 6.83
CA PRO A 265 -1.39 13.99 7.78
C PRO A 265 -0.12 13.54 8.52
N SER A 266 1.03 13.48 7.84
CA SER A 266 2.30 13.11 8.47
C SER A 266 2.76 14.12 9.53
N TYR A 267 2.50 15.41 9.32
CA TYR A 267 2.82 16.46 10.29
C TYR A 267 1.88 16.40 11.50
N LEU A 268 0.59 16.20 11.24
CA LEU A 268 -0.41 16.04 12.30
C LEU A 268 -0.08 14.85 13.20
N LEU A 269 0.23 13.68 12.62
CA LEU A 269 0.58 12.50 13.40
C LEU A 269 1.82 12.74 14.26
N ARG A 270 2.88 13.32 13.68
CA ARG A 270 4.11 13.63 14.44
C ARG A 270 3.85 14.59 15.60
N MET A 271 2.97 15.58 15.40
CA MET A 271 2.56 16.50 16.44
C MET A 271 1.77 15.78 17.55
N LEU A 272 0.82 14.90 17.20
CA LEU A 272 0.05 14.12 18.17
C LEU A 272 0.94 13.19 19.01
N LEU A 273 1.89 12.49 18.38
CA LEU A 273 2.88 11.65 19.08
C LEU A 273 3.82 12.46 19.97
N GLY A 274 4.08 13.73 19.62
CA GLY A 274 4.79 14.67 20.48
C GLY A 274 3.96 15.09 21.68
N LEU A 275 2.67 15.38 21.46
CA LEU A 275 1.74 15.82 22.49
C LEU A 275 1.53 14.75 23.58
N GLN A 276 1.57 13.46 23.21
CA GLN A 276 1.56 12.34 24.16
C GLN A 276 2.68 12.41 25.21
N LYS A 277 3.79 13.09 24.90
CA LYS A 277 4.95 13.18 25.81
C LYS A 277 4.91 14.42 26.71
N VAL A 278 3.92 15.30 26.52
CA VAL A 278 3.77 16.52 27.32
C VAL A 278 3.12 16.17 28.65
N GLU A 279 3.74 16.61 29.75
CA GLU A 279 3.23 16.36 31.09
C GLU A 279 1.97 17.19 31.40
N GLY A 280 1.10 16.60 32.21
CA GLY A 280 0.12 17.33 32.99
C GLY A 280 -1.14 17.74 32.25
N TRP A 281 -1.45 17.19 31.08
CA TRP A 281 -2.75 17.38 30.43
C TRP A 281 -3.63 16.12 30.50
N THR A 282 -4.93 16.31 30.30
CA THR A 282 -5.96 15.26 30.30
C THR A 282 -7.09 15.65 29.37
#